data_AF-A0A7L3JSZ1-F1
#
_entry.id   AF-A0A7L3JSZ1-F1
#
_cell.length_a   1.000
_cell.length_b   1.000
_cell.length_c   1.000
_cell.angle_alpha   90.00
_cell.angle_beta   90.00
_cell.angle_gamma   90.00
#
_symmetry.space_group_name_H-M   'P 1'
#
loop_
_entity.id
_entity.type
_entity.pdbx_description
1 polymer ?
#
loop_
_entity_poly.entity_id
_entity_poly.type
_entity_poly.pdbx_seq_one_letter_code
_entity_poly.pdbx_strand_id
1 'polypeptide(L)'
;RYWLDLTSSDIFWNTSDTGWAKSAWSSIFSPWIQGACVFVHKMPHFNPSIVFESLSRFPITVFCSPPTAYRMFVQHKLSSYTFKSLRHCVSAGEPINPDVMEEWKAQTGLDIHEGYGQTETVLICGNFKGMKIKPGSM
;
A
#
# COMPACT_ATOMS: atom_id res chain seq x y z
N ARG A 1 -3.57 -15.97 0.04
CA ARG A 1 -3.31 -16.52 -1.32
C ARG A 1 -3.59 -15.48 -2.42
N TYR A 2 -3.24 -14.21 -2.20
CA TYR A 2 -3.39 -13.11 -3.16
C TYR A 2 -2.34 -12.04 -2.82
N TRP A 3 -2.02 -11.14 -3.75
CA TRP A 3 -0.95 -10.14 -3.55
C TRP A 3 -1.28 -9.14 -2.43
N LEU A 4 -2.53 -8.71 -2.32
CA LEU A 4 -3.00 -7.84 -1.23
C LEU A 4 -3.11 -8.57 0.13
N ASP A 5 -3.02 -9.91 0.14
CA ASP A 5 -3.14 -10.75 1.35
C ASP A 5 -4.35 -10.42 2.25
N LEU A 6 -5.51 -10.11 1.66
CA LEU A 6 -6.70 -9.69 2.40
C LEU A 6 -7.50 -10.90 2.93
N THR A 7 -8.21 -10.63 4.02
CA THR A 7 -9.20 -11.49 4.68
C THR A 7 -10.45 -10.66 4.99
N SER A 8 -11.55 -11.31 5.38
CA SER A 8 -12.79 -10.61 5.73
C SER A 8 -12.68 -9.72 6.98
N SER A 9 -11.63 -9.88 7.78
CA SER A 9 -11.34 -9.02 8.94
C SER A 9 -10.48 -7.80 8.62
N ASP A 10 -9.99 -7.67 7.38
CA ASP A 10 -9.08 -6.59 7.01
C ASP A 10 -9.80 -5.30 6.61
N ILE A 11 -9.10 -4.20 6.87
CA ILE A 11 -9.44 -2.88 6.36
C ILE A 11 -8.33 -2.44 5.41
N PHE A 12 -8.68 -2.36 4.13
CA PHE A 12 -7.76 -2.01 3.06
C PHE A 12 -7.87 -0.54 2.70
N TRP A 13 -6.74 0.15 2.64
CA TRP A 13 -6.67 1.52 2.12
C TRP A 13 -5.76 1.59 0.89
N ASN A 14 -6.32 1.98 -0.26
CA ASN A 14 -5.58 2.30 -1.47
C ASN A 14 -5.66 3.80 -1.77
N THR A 15 -4.51 4.46 -1.83
CA THR A 15 -4.38 5.88 -2.18
C THR A 15 -4.33 6.04 -3.70
N SER A 16 -5.51 5.99 -4.33
CA SER A 16 -5.68 6.19 -5.77
C SER A 16 -6.77 7.21 -6.03
N ASP A 17 -6.57 8.06 -7.03
CA ASP A 17 -7.66 8.83 -7.61
C ASP A 17 -8.67 7.88 -8.29
N THR A 18 -9.95 8.25 -8.27
CA THR A 18 -11.05 7.40 -8.76
C THR A 18 -11.11 7.27 -10.29
N GLY A 19 -10.43 8.15 -11.03
CA GLY A 19 -10.32 8.07 -12.49
C GLY A 19 -9.32 7.03 -12.99
N TRP A 20 -8.50 6.45 -12.11
CA TRP A 20 -7.51 5.44 -12.49
C TRP A 20 -8.08 4.02 -12.38
N ALA A 21 -7.68 3.14 -13.30
CA ALA A 21 -8.02 1.71 -13.26
C ALA A 21 -7.63 1.05 -11.91
N LYS A 22 -6.54 1.53 -11.29
CA LYS A 22 -6.12 1.13 -9.94
C LYS A 22 -7.24 1.23 -8.89
N SER A 23 -8.13 2.21 -9.00
CA SER A 23 -9.27 2.37 -8.10
C SER A 23 -10.28 1.23 -8.28
N ALA A 24 -10.65 0.89 -9.51
CA ALA A 24 -11.52 -0.26 -9.75
C ALA A 24 -10.88 -1.57 -9.24
N TRP A 25 -9.62 -1.81 -9.60
CA TRP A 25 -8.92 -3.05 -9.26
C TRP A 25 -8.67 -3.21 -7.76
N SER A 26 -8.16 -2.16 -7.11
CA SER A 26 -7.70 -2.24 -5.71
C SER A 26 -8.69 -1.63 -4.72
N SER A 27 -9.45 -0.58 -5.05
CA SER A 27 -10.41 0.02 -4.10
C SER A 27 -11.82 -0.56 -4.16
N ILE A 28 -12.15 -1.41 -5.15
CA ILE A 28 -13.50 -1.99 -5.29
C ILE A 28 -13.42 -3.51 -5.40
N PHE A 29 -12.96 -4.05 -6.53
CA PHE A 29 -13.12 -5.47 -6.84
C PHE A 29 -12.27 -6.38 -5.94
N SER A 30 -10.97 -6.12 -5.81
CA SER A 30 -10.08 -7.03 -5.05
C SER A 30 -10.45 -7.15 -3.57
N PRO A 31 -10.77 -6.06 -2.83
CA PRO A 31 -11.15 -6.17 -1.43
C PRO A 31 -12.52 -6.83 -1.23
N TRP A 32 -13.54 -6.43 -2.00
CA TRP A 32 -14.91 -6.93 -1.79
C TRP A 32 -15.08 -8.39 -2.17
N ILE A 33 -14.38 -8.88 -3.20
CA ILE A 33 -14.38 -10.32 -3.52
C ILE A 33 -13.73 -11.14 -2.38
N GLN A 34 -12.81 -10.56 -1.62
CA GLN A 34 -12.20 -11.18 -0.43
C GLN A 34 -12.95 -10.88 0.88
N GLY A 35 -14.09 -10.16 0.81
CA GLY A 35 -14.91 -9.78 1.97
C GLY A 35 -14.30 -8.70 2.87
N ALA A 36 -13.25 -8.01 2.43
CA ALA A 36 -12.56 -6.99 3.21
C ALA A 36 -13.27 -5.63 3.15
N CYS A 37 -13.08 -4.82 4.20
CA CYS A 37 -13.55 -3.44 4.25
C CYS A 37 -12.63 -2.52 3.44
N VAL A 38 -13.20 -1.53 2.75
CA VAL A 38 -12.45 -0.50 2.02
C VAL A 38 -12.50 0.81 2.80
N PHE A 39 -11.33 1.34 3.12
CA PHE A 39 -11.17 2.67 3.70
C PHE A 39 -10.94 3.70 2.59
N VAL A 40 -11.66 4.83 2.67
CA VAL A 40 -11.54 5.95 1.75
C VAL A 40 -11.37 7.23 2.55
N HIS A 41 -10.36 8.03 2.20
CA HIS A 41 -10.13 9.34 2.77
C HIS A 41 -10.16 10.39 1.66
N LYS A 42 -11.06 11.38 1.76
CA LYS A 42 -11.06 12.51 0.83
C LYS A 42 -9.84 13.39 1.10
N MET A 43 -8.91 13.41 0.15
CA MET A 43 -7.64 14.14 0.27
C MET A 43 -7.43 14.97 -1.00
N PRO A 44 -7.95 16.23 -1.06
CA PRO A 44 -7.86 17.07 -2.26
C PRO A 44 -6.41 17.34 -2.70
N HIS A 45 -5.50 17.43 -1.73
CA HIS A 45 -4.07 17.50 -1.95
C HIS A 45 -3.39 16.43 -1.12
N PHE A 46 -2.50 15.66 -1.76
CA PHE A 46 -1.78 14.59 -1.09
C PHE A 46 -0.91 15.15 0.04
N ASN A 47 -1.08 14.61 1.26
CA ASN A 47 -0.32 15.03 2.44
C ASN A 47 0.09 13.79 3.26
N PRO A 48 1.40 13.49 3.34
CA PRO A 48 1.95 12.40 4.15
C PRO A 48 1.48 12.40 5.61
N SER A 49 1.40 13.57 6.25
CA SER A 49 1.00 13.67 7.66
C SER A 49 -0.42 13.16 7.89
N ILE A 50 -1.35 13.51 6.98
CA ILE A 50 -2.74 13.02 7.03
C ILE A 50 -2.78 11.50 6.83
N VAL A 51 -1.90 10.95 5.97
CA VAL A 51 -1.76 9.50 5.79
C VAL A 51 -1.32 8.83 7.10
N PHE A 52 -0.29 9.35 7.77
CA PHE A 52 0.22 8.77 9.01
C PHE A 52 -0.76 8.89 10.17
N GLU A 53 -1.44 10.02 10.30
CA GLU A 53 -2.51 10.22 11.28
C GLU A 53 -3.65 9.23 11.03
N SER A 54 -4.04 9.02 9.77
CA SER A 54 -5.08 8.06 9.41
C SER A 54 -4.68 6.62 9.73
N LEU A 55 -3.45 6.21 9.37
CA LEU A 55 -2.90 4.89 9.69
C LEU A 55 -2.73 4.66 11.21
N SER A 56 -2.53 5.73 11.99
CA SER A 56 -2.40 5.64 13.45
C SER A 56 -3.76 5.61 14.15
N ARG A 57 -4.75 6.34 13.61
CA ARG A 57 -6.07 6.52 14.22
C ARG A 57 -7.05 5.40 13.86
N PHE A 58 -7.04 4.95 12.61
CA PHE A 58 -7.98 3.95 12.12
C PHE A 58 -7.31 2.57 12.06
N PRO A 59 -8.06 1.48 12.25
CA PRO A 59 -7.50 0.12 12.25
C PRO A 59 -7.25 -0.41 10.84
N ILE A 60 -6.53 0.36 10.03
CA ILE A 60 -6.15 -0.01 8.65
C ILE A 60 -5.09 -1.10 8.73
N THR A 61 -5.37 -2.26 8.13
CA THR A 61 -4.50 -3.43 8.21
C THR A 61 -3.62 -3.59 6.98
N VAL A 62 -4.13 -3.19 5.81
CA VAL A 62 -3.39 -3.29 4.55
C VAL A 62 -3.42 -1.96 3.82
N PHE A 63 -2.24 -1.49 3.40
CA PHE A 63 -2.06 -0.18 2.78
C PHE A 63 -1.42 -0.31 1.40
N CYS A 64 -1.99 0.37 0.41
CA CYS A 64 -1.48 0.46 -0.94
C CYS A 64 -1.27 1.91 -1.34
N SER A 65 -0.06 2.22 -1.82
CA SER A 65 0.31 3.56 -2.27
C SER A 65 1.36 3.46 -3.39
N PRO A 66 1.43 4.40 -4.35
CA PRO A 66 2.45 4.36 -5.39
C PRO A 66 3.85 4.63 -4.83
N PRO A 67 4.93 4.24 -5.53
CA PRO A 67 6.31 4.55 -5.14
C PRO A 67 6.57 6.04 -4.89
N THR A 68 5.95 6.92 -5.68
CA THR A 68 6.01 8.38 -5.47
C THR A 68 5.60 8.78 -4.06
N ALA A 69 4.52 8.19 -3.54
CA ALA A 69 4.05 8.46 -2.19
C ALA A 69 4.99 7.87 -1.12
N TYR A 70 5.50 6.65 -1.32
CA TYR A 70 6.49 6.06 -0.41
C TYR A 70 7.78 6.89 -0.33
N ARG A 71 8.25 7.47 -1.45
CA ARG A 71 9.37 8.43 -1.45
C ARG A 71 9.10 9.63 -0.55
N MET A 72 7.88 10.18 -0.59
CA MET A 72 7.50 11.27 0.31
C MET A 72 7.40 10.79 1.76
N PHE A 73 6.98 9.55 1.99
CA PHE A 73 6.82 9.04 3.35
C PHE A 73 8.13 8.88 4.09
N VAL A 74 9.13 8.29 3.45
CA VAL A 74 10.44 8.04 4.07
C VAL A 74 11.23 9.32 4.36
N GLN A 75 10.88 10.44 3.72
CA GLN A 75 11.43 11.77 4.06
C GLN A 75 10.91 12.32 5.39
N HIS A 76 9.84 11.76 5.95
CA HIS A 76 9.28 12.17 7.22
C HIS A 76 9.76 11.25 8.34
N LYS A 77 9.90 11.80 9.54
CA LYS A 77 10.24 11.00 10.72
C LYS A 77 8.98 10.30 11.24
N LEU A 78 8.84 9.00 10.95
CA LEU A 78 7.66 8.21 11.32
C LEU A 78 7.63 7.82 12.81
N SER A 79 8.71 8.05 13.57
CA SER A 79 8.80 7.67 14.99
C SER A 79 7.73 8.30 15.89
N SER A 80 7.08 9.37 15.45
CA SER A 80 5.97 10.03 16.17
C SER A 80 4.64 9.33 15.97
N TYR A 81 4.57 8.33 15.10
CA TYR A 81 3.36 7.60 14.74
C TYR A 81 3.48 6.14 15.13
N THR A 82 2.34 5.50 15.43
CA THR A 82 2.29 4.08 15.75
C THR A 82 1.16 3.44 14.98
N PHE A 83 1.49 2.60 14.00
CA PHE A 83 0.52 1.92 13.15
C PHE A 83 0.11 0.58 13.78
N LYS A 84 -0.81 0.63 14.74
CA LYS A 84 -1.17 -0.54 15.58
C LYS A 84 -1.73 -1.73 14.80
N SER A 85 -2.39 -1.48 13.68
CA SER A 85 -3.10 -2.49 12.90
C SER A 85 -2.40 -2.86 11.59
N LEU A 86 -1.49 -1.99 11.11
CA LEU A 86 -0.89 -2.13 9.79
C LEU A 86 0.04 -3.34 9.75
N ARG A 87 -0.23 -4.26 8.82
CA ARG A 87 0.47 -5.57 8.72
C ARG A 87 0.98 -5.88 7.32
N HIS A 88 0.54 -5.16 6.29
CA HIS A 88 0.92 -5.43 4.90
C HIS A 88 0.90 -4.15 4.08
N CYS A 89 2.02 -3.85 3.43
CA CYS A 89 2.22 -2.65 2.61
C CYS A 89 2.55 -3.07 1.19
N VAL A 90 1.82 -2.53 0.21
CA VAL A 90 1.98 -2.89 -1.21
C VAL A 90 2.15 -1.64 -2.08
N SER A 91 2.90 -1.79 -3.17
CA SER A 91 3.17 -0.70 -4.12
C SER A 91 3.06 -1.16 -5.56
N ALA A 92 2.55 -0.31 -6.45
CA ALA A 92 2.47 -0.61 -7.89
C ALA A 92 2.38 0.68 -8.70
N GLY A 93 2.65 0.57 -10.01
CA GLY A 93 2.46 1.64 -11.00
C GLY A 93 3.74 2.33 -11.45
N GLU A 94 4.80 2.28 -10.64
CA GLU A 94 6.14 2.77 -10.98
C GLU A 94 7.19 1.79 -10.41
N PRO A 95 8.45 1.83 -10.87
CA PRO A 95 9.56 1.19 -10.18
C PRO A 95 9.80 1.83 -8.81
N ILE A 96 10.00 1.03 -7.76
CA ILE A 96 10.43 1.54 -6.46
C ILE A 96 11.96 1.52 -6.34
N ASN A 97 12.53 2.55 -5.71
CA ASN A 97 13.95 2.56 -5.37
C ASN A 97 14.20 1.65 -4.16
N PRO A 98 15.16 0.71 -4.19
CA PRO A 98 15.60 -0.07 -3.03
C PRO A 98 15.78 0.74 -1.75
N ASP A 99 16.38 1.93 -1.82
CA ASP A 99 16.62 2.79 -0.64
C ASP A 99 15.31 3.18 0.06
N VAL A 100 14.24 3.37 -0.71
CA VAL A 100 12.90 3.70 -0.17
C VAL A 100 12.31 2.49 0.54
N MET A 101 12.55 1.28 0.04
CA MET A 101 12.10 0.05 0.69
C MET A 101 12.84 -0.18 2.00
N GLU A 102 14.17 0.02 1.98
CA GLU A 102 15.02 -0.13 3.16
C GLU A 102 14.66 0.88 4.25
N GLU A 103 14.49 2.15 3.89
CA GLU A 103 14.13 3.20 4.85
C GLU A 103 12.71 3.02 5.40
N TRP A 104 11.74 2.64 4.56
CA TRP A 104 10.40 2.31 5.03
C TRP A 104 10.41 1.15 6.04
N LYS A 105 11.19 0.10 5.76
CA LYS A 105 11.36 -1.03 6.66
C LYS A 105 12.06 -0.63 7.95
N ALA A 106 13.09 0.22 7.89
CA ALA A 106 13.80 0.70 9.06
C ALA A 106 12.88 1.52 9.99
N GLN A 107 12.00 2.35 9.43
CA GLN A 107 11.10 3.21 10.20
C GLN A 107 9.82 2.51 10.70
N THR A 108 9.31 1.51 9.98
CA THR A 108 8.00 0.88 10.27
C THR A 108 8.08 -0.59 10.65
N GLY A 109 9.20 -1.26 10.36
CA GLY A 109 9.34 -2.71 10.47
C GLY A 109 8.64 -3.51 9.38
N LEU A 110 7.99 -2.86 8.40
CA LEU A 110 7.20 -3.51 7.35
C LEU A 110 7.93 -3.47 6.00
N ASP A 111 7.81 -4.55 5.25
CA ASP A 111 8.28 -4.62 3.86
C ASP A 111 7.28 -3.97 2.89
N ILE A 112 7.78 -3.46 1.75
CA ILE A 112 6.93 -3.01 0.63
C ILE A 112 6.86 -4.12 -0.41
N HIS A 113 5.66 -4.65 -0.60
CA HIS A 113 5.36 -5.71 -1.55
C HIS A 113 4.96 -5.12 -2.90
N GLU A 114 5.92 -5.04 -3.81
CA GLU A 114 5.69 -4.53 -5.17
C GLU A 114 4.77 -5.42 -6.00
N GLY A 115 4.06 -4.83 -6.95
CA GLY A 115 3.23 -5.51 -7.94
C GLY A 115 3.23 -4.74 -9.25
N TYR A 116 3.19 -5.48 -10.35
CA TYR A 116 3.17 -4.95 -11.71
C TYR A 116 1.93 -5.43 -12.46
N GLY A 117 1.40 -4.53 -13.27
CA GLY A 117 0.20 -4.71 -14.07
C GLY A 117 -0.03 -3.47 -14.94
N GLN A 118 -1.07 -3.52 -15.77
CA GLN A 118 -1.46 -2.44 -16.68
C GLN A 118 -2.97 -2.27 -16.68
N THR A 119 -3.48 -1.19 -17.28
CA THR A 119 -4.92 -0.90 -17.35
C THR A 119 -5.70 -2.02 -18.05
N GLU A 120 -5.14 -2.55 -19.13
CA GLU A 120 -5.67 -3.62 -19.97
C GLU A 120 -5.63 -4.99 -19.28
N THR A 121 -4.91 -5.09 -18.17
CA THR A 121 -4.72 -6.31 -17.40
C THR A 121 -5.11 -6.06 -15.94
N VAL A 122 -4.73 -6.98 -15.06
CA VAL A 122 -4.80 -6.81 -13.61
C VAL A 122 -3.37 -6.89 -13.06
N LEU A 123 -3.16 -7.46 -11.88
CA LEU A 123 -1.83 -7.85 -11.45
C LEU A 123 -1.30 -8.98 -12.35
N ILE A 124 -0.15 -8.75 -12.99
CA ILE A 124 0.57 -9.74 -13.81
C ILE A 124 1.61 -10.47 -12.96
N CYS A 125 2.41 -9.72 -12.20
CA CYS A 125 3.40 -10.27 -11.29
C CYS A 125 3.51 -9.39 -10.03
N GLY A 126 4.05 -9.95 -8.95
CA GLY A 126 4.23 -9.22 -7.71
C GLY A 126 4.94 -10.04 -6.64
N ASN A 127 5.38 -9.35 -5.59
CA ASN A 127 6.00 -9.94 -4.41
C ASN A 127 4.92 -10.30 -3.39
N PHE A 128 4.55 -11.57 -3.32
CA PHE A 128 3.51 -12.04 -2.39
C PHE A 128 4.08 -12.20 -0.98
N LYS A 129 3.20 -12.14 0.03
CA LYS A 129 3.59 -12.38 1.43
C LYS A 129 4.28 -13.74 1.58
N GLY A 130 5.41 -13.77 2.27
CA GLY A 130 6.24 -14.96 2.47
C GLY A 130 7.27 -15.21 1.35
N MET A 131 7.23 -14.45 0.24
CA MET A 131 8.29 -14.51 -0.77
C MET A 131 9.53 -13.71 -0.33
N LYS A 132 10.71 -14.15 -0.76
CA LYS A 132 11.92 -13.35 -0.65
C LYS A 132 11.84 -12.17 -1.62
N ILE A 133 11.77 -10.96 -1.08
CA ILE A 133 11.80 -9.72 -1.88
C ILE A 133 13.22 -9.49 -2.39
N LYS A 134 13.36 -9.26 -3.70
CA LYS A 134 14.60 -8.83 -4.34
C LYS A 134 14.42 -7.37 -4.78
N PRO A 135 15.02 -6.40 -4.10
CA PRO A 135 14.89 -4.99 -4.48
C PRO A 135 15.32 -4.75 -5.95
N GLY A 136 14.55 -3.96 -6.68
CA GLY A 136 14.81 -3.63 -8.08
C GLY A 136 14.56 -4.76 -9.09
N SER A 137 13.79 -5.80 -8.71
CA SER A 137 13.47 -6.93 -9.61
C SER A 137 12.23 -6.73 -10.49
N MET A 138 11.54 -5.59 -10.36
CA MET A 138 10.38 -5.20 -11.16
C MET A 138 10.60 -3.86 -11.83
#